data_AF-A0A535E853-F1
#
_entry.id   AF-A0A535E853-F1
#
_cell.length_a   1.000
_cell.length_b   1.000
_cell.length_c   1.000
_cell.angle_alpha   90.00
_cell.angle_beta   90.00
_cell.angle_gamma   90.00
#
_symmetry.space_group_name_H-M   'P 1'
#
loop_
_entity.id
_entity.type
_entity.pdbx_description
1 polymer ?
#
loop_
_entity_poly.entity_id
_entity_poly.type
_entity_poly.pdbx_seq_one_letter_code
_entity_poly.pdbx_strand_id
1 'polypeptide(L)'
;MSGASAPAPAAPAAALVAEHDEVVAAFADYVREMETAHGPRSTAAMVARYEYLLTLTDVLAHEPDPGGALAGECQRLRAVIQEHFDRGMTSPGGGWPPSRVVETSPPLIEFDRAYYEEHYGRYTRRVASRTVSVDASTAPSVPRLETLLFVVTADYGLVVYLRPLTMEDMVVGRNPALRGGVLVRHPMLVPEQLTARAAGELVLIGRDRVRAIVANNRSGNFRPPPGSAAMLREAARRLFGLPPEAVTVFTVAAADGGGPRQG
;
A
#
# COMPACT_ATOMS: atom_id res chain seq x y z
N MET A 1 -6.70 -60.70 1.85
CA MET A 1 -5.73 -59.67 2.26
C MET A 1 -6.28 -58.31 1.87
N SER A 2 -6.90 -57.60 2.82
CA SER A 2 -7.43 -56.25 2.62
C SER A 2 -6.70 -55.35 3.61
N GLY A 3 -5.75 -54.57 3.09
CA GLY A 3 -5.02 -53.57 3.86
C GLY A 3 -5.75 -52.24 3.73
N ALA A 4 -6.58 -51.91 4.72
CA ALA A 4 -7.10 -50.55 4.86
C ALA A 4 -5.96 -49.66 5.36
N SER A 5 -5.48 -48.76 4.50
CA SER A 5 -4.54 -47.70 4.88
C SER A 5 -5.24 -46.74 5.83
N ALA A 6 -4.70 -46.57 7.04
CA ALA A 6 -5.15 -45.54 7.96
C ALA A 6 -4.92 -44.15 7.35
N PRO A 7 -5.84 -43.19 7.50
CA PRO A 7 -5.60 -41.82 7.07
C PRO A 7 -4.50 -41.20 7.95
N ALA A 8 -3.51 -40.58 7.30
CA ALA A 8 -2.46 -39.79 7.94
C ALA A 8 -3.07 -38.60 8.72
N PRO A 9 -2.41 -38.10 9.78
CA PRO A 9 -3.02 -37.17 10.71
C PRO A 9 -3.26 -35.80 10.06
N ALA A 10 -4.51 -35.34 10.11
CA ALA A 10 -4.95 -33.99 9.71
C ALA A 10 -4.51 -32.88 10.69
N ALA A 11 -3.66 -33.21 11.68
CA ALA A 11 -3.32 -32.37 12.82
C ALA A 11 -2.57 -31.05 12.51
N PRO A 12 -1.63 -30.96 11.55
CA PRO A 12 -0.90 -29.70 11.34
C PRO A 12 -1.77 -28.62 10.67
N ALA A 13 -2.62 -28.99 9.70
CA ALA A 13 -3.50 -28.03 9.03
C ALA A 13 -4.62 -27.54 9.95
N ALA A 14 -5.22 -28.43 10.77
CA ALA A 14 -6.25 -28.03 11.72
C ALA A 14 -5.71 -27.13 12.84
N ALA A 15 -4.47 -27.34 13.28
CA ALA A 15 -3.81 -26.48 14.27
C ALA A 15 -3.45 -25.08 13.71
N LEU A 16 -2.96 -25.01 12.46
CA LEU A 16 -2.71 -23.75 11.75
C LEU A 16 -4.00 -22.95 11.53
N VAL A 17 -5.10 -23.61 11.15
CA VAL A 17 -6.42 -22.97 10.99
C VAL A 17 -6.96 -22.43 12.32
N ALA A 18 -6.80 -23.18 13.42
CA ALA A 18 -7.22 -22.72 14.74
C ALA A 18 -6.42 -21.51 15.23
N GLU A 19 -5.11 -21.48 14.96
CA GLU A 19 -4.24 -20.33 15.26
C GLU A 19 -4.64 -19.08 14.47
N HIS A 20 -5.04 -19.25 13.19
CA HIS A 20 -5.54 -18.14 12.38
C HIS A 20 -6.92 -17.62 12.83
N ASP A 21 -7.85 -18.51 13.22
CA ASP A 21 -9.16 -18.11 13.73
C ASP A 21 -9.02 -17.29 15.03
N GLU A 22 -8.12 -17.68 15.92
CA GLU A 22 -7.80 -16.93 17.14
C GLU A 22 -7.19 -15.55 16.83
N VAL A 23 -6.25 -15.49 15.87
CA VAL A 23 -5.63 -14.23 15.44
C VAL A 23 -6.66 -13.30 14.78
N VAL A 24 -7.53 -13.83 13.92
CA VAL A 24 -8.62 -13.07 13.28
C VAL A 24 -9.58 -12.50 14.32
N ALA A 25 -10.00 -13.32 15.30
CA ALA A 25 -10.83 -12.87 16.40
C ALA A 25 -10.15 -11.77 17.24
N ALA A 26 -8.86 -11.94 17.54
CA ALA A 26 -8.09 -10.93 18.29
C ALA A 26 -8.03 -9.58 17.57
N PHE A 27 -7.84 -9.56 16.25
CA PHE A 27 -7.85 -8.31 15.49
C PHE A 27 -9.25 -7.69 15.38
N ALA A 28 -10.30 -8.50 15.28
CA ALA A 28 -11.68 -7.99 15.34
C ALA A 28 -11.97 -7.32 16.69
N ASP A 29 -11.50 -7.92 17.79
CA ASP A 29 -11.61 -7.39 19.14
C ASP A 29 -10.82 -6.08 19.30
N TYR A 30 -9.58 -6.06 18.79
CA TYR A 30 -8.74 -4.87 18.78
C TYR A 30 -9.38 -3.70 18.02
N VAL A 31 -10.00 -3.95 16.86
CA VAL A 31 -10.76 -2.92 16.14
C VAL A 31 -11.90 -2.37 17.01
N ARG A 32 -12.70 -3.24 17.63
CA ARG A 32 -13.82 -2.82 18.51
C ARG A 32 -13.34 -2.01 19.71
N GLU A 33 -12.20 -2.38 20.30
CA GLU A 33 -11.58 -1.65 21.39
C GLU A 33 -11.20 -0.23 20.95
N MET A 34 -10.48 -0.10 19.83
CA MET A 34 -10.05 1.20 19.30
C MET A 34 -11.23 2.09 18.89
N GLU A 35 -12.29 1.51 18.31
CA GLU A 35 -13.52 2.21 17.99
C GLU A 35 -14.24 2.73 19.24
N THR A 36 -14.26 1.95 20.32
CA THR A 36 -14.91 2.31 21.58
C THR A 36 -14.12 3.39 22.32
N ALA A 37 -12.80 3.26 22.39
CA ALA A 37 -11.92 4.16 23.13
C ALA A 37 -11.72 5.52 22.45
N HIS A 38 -11.60 5.53 21.12
CA HIS A 38 -11.21 6.72 20.36
C HIS A 38 -12.29 7.21 19.39
N GLY A 39 -13.37 6.46 19.23
CA GLY A 39 -14.43 6.71 18.26
C GLY A 39 -14.18 6.00 16.93
N PRO A 40 -15.25 5.62 16.20
CA PRO A 40 -15.15 4.77 15.02
C PRO A 40 -14.43 5.42 13.83
N ARG A 41 -14.36 6.75 13.81
CA ARG A 41 -13.71 7.54 12.74
C ARG A 41 -12.30 8.01 13.11
N SER A 42 -11.77 7.57 14.26
CA SER A 42 -10.44 7.96 14.72
C SER A 42 -9.33 7.34 13.86
N THR A 43 -8.15 7.97 13.89
CA THR A 43 -6.92 7.40 13.33
C THR A 43 -6.60 6.04 13.93
N ALA A 44 -6.75 5.88 15.26
CA ALA A 44 -6.47 4.62 15.94
C ALA A 44 -7.34 3.47 15.40
N ALA A 45 -8.65 3.72 15.27
CA ALA A 45 -9.57 2.75 14.68
C ALA A 45 -9.25 2.47 13.19
N MET A 46 -8.72 3.45 12.45
CA MET A 46 -8.31 3.24 11.05
C MET A 46 -7.03 2.38 10.95
N VAL A 47 -6.05 2.63 11.82
CA VAL A 47 -4.83 1.81 11.92
C VAL A 47 -5.19 0.37 12.24
N ALA A 48 -6.03 0.14 13.25
CA ALA A 48 -6.47 -1.20 13.63
C ALA A 48 -7.16 -1.95 12.47
N ARG A 49 -8.01 -1.26 11.69
CA ARG A 49 -8.67 -1.85 10.51
C ARG A 49 -7.69 -2.20 9.41
N TYR A 50 -6.66 -1.39 9.20
CA TYR A 50 -5.60 -1.70 8.23
C TYR A 50 -4.80 -2.94 8.65
N GLU A 51 -4.40 -3.00 9.91
CA GLU A 51 -3.70 -4.18 10.43
C GLU A 51 -4.57 -5.43 10.32
N TYR A 52 -5.86 -5.32 10.66
CA TYR A 52 -6.79 -6.43 10.50
C TYR A 52 -6.93 -6.88 9.03
N LEU A 53 -7.04 -5.92 8.09
CA LEU A 53 -7.08 -6.24 6.66
C LEU A 53 -5.80 -6.95 6.19
N LEU A 54 -4.62 -6.49 6.64
CA LEU A 54 -3.34 -7.12 6.28
C LEU A 54 -3.29 -8.56 6.79
N THR A 55 -3.69 -8.79 8.04
CA THR A 55 -3.76 -10.11 8.64
C THR A 55 -4.67 -11.04 7.84
N LEU A 56 -5.90 -10.62 7.55
CA LEU A 56 -6.84 -11.43 6.76
C LEU A 56 -6.33 -11.70 5.35
N THR A 57 -5.69 -10.71 4.72
CA THR A 57 -5.12 -10.85 3.38
C THR A 57 -3.93 -11.82 3.39
N ASP A 58 -3.12 -11.84 4.46
CA ASP A 58 -2.03 -12.82 4.62
C ASP A 58 -2.57 -14.24 4.82
N VAL A 59 -3.60 -14.42 5.66
CA VAL A 59 -4.28 -15.72 5.82
C VAL A 59 -4.83 -16.22 4.49
N LEU A 60 -5.62 -15.38 3.78
CA LEU A 60 -6.20 -15.72 2.47
C LEU A 60 -5.15 -15.98 1.37
N ALA A 61 -3.94 -15.42 1.51
CA ALA A 61 -2.86 -15.68 0.57
C ALA A 61 -2.24 -17.08 0.74
N HIS A 62 -2.46 -17.74 1.89
CA HIS A 62 -1.84 -19.02 2.23
C HIS A 62 -2.86 -20.15 2.40
N GLU A 63 -4.11 -19.85 2.74
CA GLU A 63 -5.12 -20.84 3.08
C GLU A 63 -6.41 -20.68 2.26
N PRO A 64 -7.12 -21.79 1.97
CA PRO A 64 -8.44 -21.72 1.35
C PRO A 64 -9.48 -21.20 2.35
N ASP A 65 -10.47 -20.45 1.84
CA ASP A 65 -11.61 -19.94 2.61
C ASP A 65 -12.91 -20.63 2.17
N PRO A 66 -13.15 -21.89 2.58
CA PRO A 66 -14.36 -22.63 2.24
C PRO A 66 -15.58 -21.96 2.90
N GLY A 67 -16.37 -21.28 2.09
CA GLY A 67 -17.54 -20.51 2.55
C GLY A 67 -17.39 -19.00 2.36
N GLY A 68 -16.19 -18.50 2.07
CA GLY A 68 -15.95 -17.10 1.69
C GLY A 68 -16.13 -16.10 2.85
N ALA A 69 -16.05 -16.55 4.10
CA ALA A 69 -16.32 -15.70 5.26
C ALA A 69 -15.21 -14.65 5.45
N LEU A 70 -13.95 -15.08 5.37
CA LEU A 70 -12.79 -14.19 5.49
C LEU A 70 -12.69 -13.25 4.29
N ALA A 71 -13.00 -13.74 3.09
CA ALA A 71 -13.09 -12.92 1.89
C ALA A 71 -14.17 -11.84 2.02
N GLY A 72 -15.33 -12.18 2.60
CA GLY A 72 -16.41 -11.24 2.89
C GLY A 72 -16.02 -10.18 3.94
N GLU A 73 -15.34 -10.57 5.00
CA GLU A 73 -14.76 -9.66 6.00
C GLU A 73 -13.77 -8.69 5.36
N CYS A 74 -12.83 -9.21 4.55
CA CYS A 74 -11.87 -8.40 3.78
C CYS A 74 -12.59 -7.37 2.91
N GLN A 75 -13.63 -7.78 2.17
CA GLN A 75 -14.39 -6.88 1.32
C GLN A 75 -15.03 -5.74 2.13
N ARG A 76 -15.58 -6.06 3.31
CA ARG A 76 -16.19 -5.05 4.18
C ARG A 76 -15.15 -4.08 4.76
N LEU A 77 -13.99 -4.57 5.22
CA LEU A 77 -12.90 -3.71 5.69
C LEU A 77 -12.38 -2.81 4.57
N ARG A 78 -12.20 -3.34 3.35
CA ARG A 78 -11.81 -2.56 2.17
C ARG A 78 -12.78 -1.42 1.91
N ALA A 79 -14.10 -1.67 1.99
CA ALA A 79 -15.10 -0.63 1.79
C ALA A 79 -15.00 0.48 2.86
N VAL A 80 -14.87 0.11 4.14
CA VAL A 80 -14.76 1.08 5.25
C VAL A 80 -13.47 1.91 5.16
N ILE A 81 -12.34 1.27 4.81
CA ILE A 81 -11.07 1.96 4.61
C ILE A 81 -11.16 2.88 3.39
N GLN A 82 -11.77 2.44 2.29
CA GLN A 82 -11.95 3.28 1.10
C GLN A 82 -12.78 4.53 1.41
N GLU A 83 -13.89 4.40 2.16
CA GLU A 83 -14.71 5.55 2.59
C GLU A 83 -13.88 6.60 3.35
N HIS A 84 -12.88 6.17 4.11
CA HIS A 84 -11.96 7.10 4.76
C HIS A 84 -11.08 7.85 3.76
N PHE A 85 -10.55 7.17 2.74
CA PHE A 85 -9.74 7.80 1.68
C PHE A 85 -10.57 8.69 0.76
N ASP A 86 -11.86 8.41 0.58
CA ASP A 86 -12.78 9.21 -0.21
C ASP A 86 -13.00 10.62 0.36
N ARG A 87 -12.71 10.82 1.66
CA ARG A 87 -12.76 12.15 2.31
C ARG A 87 -11.67 13.10 1.84
N GLY A 88 -10.72 12.61 1.03
CA GLY A 88 -9.75 13.44 0.35
C GLY A 88 -8.48 13.73 1.17
N MET A 89 -7.57 14.47 0.54
CA MET A 89 -6.37 15.01 1.19
C MET A 89 -6.52 16.50 1.42
N THR A 90 -6.17 16.96 2.61
CA THR A 90 -5.98 18.39 2.86
C THR A 90 -4.65 18.86 2.26
N SER A 91 -4.68 20.02 1.60
CA SER A 91 -3.44 20.66 1.13
C SER A 91 -2.57 21.03 2.32
N PRO A 92 -1.24 20.84 2.24
CA PRO A 92 -0.32 21.43 3.21
C PRO A 92 -0.50 22.94 3.29
N GLY A 93 -0.23 23.52 4.47
CA GLY A 93 -0.09 24.97 4.64
C GLY A 93 1.12 25.45 3.82
N GLY A 94 0.88 25.95 2.62
CA GLY A 94 1.92 26.22 1.61
C GLY A 94 1.58 25.71 0.21
N GLY A 95 0.48 24.95 0.06
CA GLY A 95 0.06 24.40 -1.22
C GLY A 95 0.71 23.06 -1.53
N TRP A 96 0.26 22.43 -2.61
CA TRP A 96 0.86 21.20 -3.10
C TRP A 96 2.15 21.47 -3.89
N PRO A 97 3.17 20.61 -3.79
CA PRO A 97 4.31 20.66 -4.68
C PRO A 97 3.88 20.59 -6.17
N PRO A 98 4.51 21.34 -7.08
CA PRO A 98 4.10 21.38 -8.48
C PRO A 98 4.29 20.01 -9.17
N SER A 99 3.22 19.54 -9.82
CA SER A 99 3.21 18.35 -10.68
C SER A 99 2.08 18.48 -11.71
N ARG A 100 2.21 17.78 -12.85
CA ARG A 100 1.21 17.77 -13.92
C ARG A 100 1.00 16.37 -14.49
N VAL A 101 -0.22 16.11 -14.95
CA VAL A 101 -0.55 14.89 -15.71
C VAL A 101 -0.13 15.12 -17.16
N VAL A 102 0.82 14.31 -17.66
CA VAL A 102 1.37 14.40 -19.01
C VAL A 102 0.76 13.38 -19.98
N GLU A 103 0.22 12.28 -19.44
CA GLU A 103 -0.63 11.32 -20.17
C GLU A 103 -1.86 11.02 -19.32
N THR A 104 -3.04 10.90 -19.93
CA THR A 104 -4.31 10.68 -19.20
C THR A 104 -4.78 9.23 -19.22
N SER A 105 -4.43 8.45 -20.24
CA SER A 105 -4.84 7.05 -20.38
C SER A 105 -3.78 6.22 -21.13
N PRO A 106 -2.95 5.42 -20.43
CA PRO A 106 -2.84 5.34 -18.97
C PRO A 106 -2.28 6.64 -18.35
N PRO A 107 -2.59 6.95 -17.07
CA PRO A 107 -2.11 8.17 -16.44
C PRO A 107 -0.59 8.15 -16.27
N LEU A 108 0.08 9.26 -16.59
CA LEU A 108 1.49 9.53 -16.28
C LEU A 108 1.59 10.93 -15.69
N ILE A 109 2.27 11.05 -14.56
CA ILE A 109 2.45 12.30 -13.85
C ILE A 109 3.92 12.67 -13.90
N GLU A 110 4.20 13.93 -14.20
CA GLU A 110 5.54 14.52 -14.11
C GLU A 110 5.60 15.49 -12.91
N PHE A 111 6.65 15.35 -12.10
CA PHE A 111 6.96 16.25 -10.99
C PHE A 111 7.93 17.33 -11.45
N ASP A 112 7.79 18.54 -10.92
CA ASP A 112 8.62 19.67 -11.32
C ASP A 112 10.10 19.48 -10.96
N ARG A 113 10.98 19.66 -11.96
CA ARG A 113 12.42 19.51 -11.83
C ARG A 113 13.06 20.56 -10.92
N ALA A 114 12.71 21.83 -11.10
CA ALA A 114 13.32 22.92 -10.34
C ALA A 114 13.00 22.79 -8.84
N TYR A 115 11.73 22.51 -8.52
CA TYR A 115 11.28 22.23 -7.17
C TYR A 115 12.00 21.01 -6.58
N TYR A 116 12.17 19.93 -7.36
CA TYR A 116 12.92 18.76 -6.90
C TYR A 116 14.35 19.13 -6.51
N GLU A 117 15.07 19.85 -7.38
CA GLU A 117 16.47 20.21 -7.16
C GLU A 117 16.65 21.10 -5.94
N GLU A 118 15.77 22.10 -5.79
CA GLU A 118 15.75 23.03 -4.66
C GLU A 118 15.47 22.31 -3.32
N HIS A 119 14.45 21.46 -3.28
CA HIS A 119 13.96 20.92 -2.00
C HIS A 119 14.50 19.53 -1.66
N TYR A 120 14.74 18.68 -2.66
CA TYR A 120 15.02 17.26 -2.47
C TYR A 120 16.40 16.82 -3.00
N GLY A 121 16.96 17.52 -3.99
CA GLY A 121 18.16 17.11 -4.73
C GLY A 121 19.35 16.73 -3.85
N ARG A 122 19.58 17.46 -2.75
CA ARG A 122 20.67 17.19 -1.78
C ARG A 122 20.60 15.83 -1.10
N TYR A 123 19.43 15.20 -1.05
CA TYR A 123 19.21 13.91 -0.36
C TYR A 123 19.17 12.72 -1.33
N THR A 124 19.26 12.96 -2.64
CA THR A 124 19.11 11.95 -3.70
C THR A 124 19.99 10.73 -3.46
N ARG A 125 21.31 10.93 -3.30
CA ARG A 125 22.27 9.83 -3.10
C ARG A 125 21.95 9.00 -1.85
N ARG A 126 21.53 9.66 -0.76
CA ARG A 126 21.16 8.99 0.49
C ARG A 126 19.93 8.12 0.30
N VAL A 127 18.91 8.62 -0.41
CA VAL A 127 17.69 7.85 -0.68
C VAL A 127 17.97 6.71 -1.65
N ALA A 128 18.71 6.97 -2.73
CA ALA A 128 19.07 5.98 -3.75
C ALA A 128 19.72 4.72 -3.14
N SER A 129 20.56 4.87 -2.10
CA SER A 129 21.19 3.73 -1.41
C SER A 129 20.23 2.72 -0.76
N ARG A 130 18.95 3.09 -0.61
CA ARG A 130 17.88 2.25 -0.06
C ARG A 130 16.66 2.19 -0.97
N THR A 131 16.80 2.64 -2.22
CA THR A 131 15.76 2.53 -3.24
C THR A 131 16.12 1.39 -4.16
N VAL A 132 15.19 0.50 -4.42
CA VAL A 132 15.39 -0.63 -5.32
C VAL A 132 14.28 -0.70 -6.37
N SER A 133 14.66 -1.00 -7.60
CA SER A 133 13.72 -1.51 -8.60
C SER A 133 13.41 -2.96 -8.27
N VAL A 134 12.12 -3.29 -8.16
CA VAL A 134 11.65 -4.61 -7.81
C VAL A 134 11.55 -5.48 -9.06
N ASP A 135 12.30 -6.57 -9.06
CA ASP A 135 12.32 -7.61 -10.09
C ASP A 135 12.51 -8.99 -9.44
N ALA A 136 12.67 -10.05 -10.23
CA ALA A 136 12.85 -11.40 -9.71
C ALA A 136 14.08 -11.56 -8.80
N SER A 137 15.13 -10.77 -9.00
CA SER A 137 16.38 -10.82 -8.22
C SER A 137 16.29 -10.02 -6.92
N THR A 138 15.57 -8.90 -6.92
CA THR A 138 15.46 -8.01 -5.75
C THR A 138 14.24 -8.32 -4.89
N ALA A 139 13.17 -8.90 -5.45
CA ALA A 139 11.93 -9.23 -4.74
C ALA A 139 12.12 -10.04 -3.44
N PRO A 140 13.08 -10.98 -3.32
CA PRO A 140 13.37 -11.67 -2.06
C PRO A 140 13.90 -10.76 -0.95
N SER A 141 14.58 -9.66 -1.32
CA SER A 141 15.15 -8.69 -0.37
C SER A 141 14.15 -7.61 0.09
N VAL A 142 12.99 -7.52 -0.55
CA VAL A 142 11.97 -6.53 -0.20
C VAL A 142 11.21 -7.03 1.03
N PRO A 143 11.17 -6.25 2.13
CA PRO A 143 10.48 -6.67 3.34
C PRO A 143 9.01 -7.01 3.12
N ARG A 144 8.55 -8.02 3.86
CA ARG A 144 7.17 -8.51 3.85
C ARG A 144 6.44 -8.00 5.08
N LEU A 145 5.14 -7.74 4.93
CA LEU A 145 4.28 -7.21 6.01
C LEU A 145 4.70 -5.84 6.56
N GLU A 146 5.71 -5.21 5.96
CA GLU A 146 6.15 -3.86 6.28
C GLU A 146 5.61 -2.86 5.24
N THR A 147 5.25 -1.68 5.70
CA THR A 147 4.79 -0.59 4.84
C THR A 147 5.98 0.11 4.18
N LEU A 148 5.99 0.19 2.85
CA LEU A 148 7.06 0.76 2.04
C LEU A 148 6.52 1.87 1.15
N LEU A 149 7.33 2.90 0.87
CA LEU A 149 7.02 3.85 -0.20
C LEU A 149 7.24 3.18 -1.55
N PHE A 150 6.36 3.45 -2.50
CA PHE A 150 6.53 2.98 -3.86
C PHE A 150 6.25 4.03 -4.93
N VAL A 151 6.84 3.82 -6.09
CA VAL A 151 6.50 4.47 -7.36
C VAL A 151 6.37 3.39 -8.43
N VAL A 152 5.32 3.46 -9.25
CA VAL A 152 5.27 2.74 -10.52
C VAL A 152 5.82 3.66 -11.60
N THR A 153 6.88 3.24 -12.27
CA THR A 153 7.58 4.00 -13.32
C THR A 153 6.81 3.97 -14.64
N ALA A 154 7.21 4.80 -15.60
CA ALA A 154 6.54 4.93 -16.91
C ALA A 154 6.44 3.61 -17.70
N ASP A 155 7.41 2.71 -17.50
CA ASP A 155 7.54 1.38 -18.11
C ASP A 155 6.91 0.25 -17.28
N TYR A 156 6.11 0.58 -16.26
CA TYR A 156 5.48 -0.37 -15.33
C TYR A 156 6.46 -1.10 -14.40
N GLY A 157 7.68 -0.59 -14.24
CA GLY A 157 8.56 -0.99 -13.15
C GLY A 157 7.99 -0.56 -11.79
N LEU A 158 8.32 -1.32 -10.75
CA LEU A 158 7.97 -0.99 -9.38
C LEU A 158 9.25 -0.60 -8.65
N VAL A 159 9.32 0.62 -8.12
CA VAL A 159 10.45 1.11 -7.34
C VAL A 159 10.00 1.31 -5.90
N VAL A 160 10.73 0.75 -4.93
CA VAL A 160 10.40 0.84 -3.50
C VAL A 160 11.56 1.40 -2.69
N TYR A 161 11.23 2.12 -1.61
CA TYR A 161 12.21 2.55 -0.62
C TYR A 161 12.17 1.60 0.59
N LEU A 162 13.28 0.91 0.84
CA LEU A 162 13.40 -0.22 1.77
C LEU A 162 13.37 0.16 3.26
N ARG A 163 13.16 1.42 3.62
CA ARG A 163 12.98 1.78 5.03
C ARG A 163 11.49 1.69 5.38
N PRO A 164 11.11 0.84 6.35
CA PRO A 164 9.72 0.67 6.72
C PRO A 164 9.13 1.94 7.29
N LEU A 165 7.86 2.13 6.98
CA LEU A 165 6.96 3.11 7.56
C LEU A 165 6.06 2.42 8.59
N THR A 166 5.55 3.18 9.55
CA THR A 166 4.54 2.66 10.48
C THR A 166 3.17 2.69 9.81
N MET A 167 2.22 1.92 10.35
CA MET A 167 0.84 1.98 9.85
C MET A 167 0.22 3.37 10.05
N GLU A 168 0.59 4.06 11.13
CA GLU A 168 0.19 5.44 11.37
C GLU A 168 0.62 6.38 10.22
N ASP A 169 1.81 6.21 9.65
CA ASP A 169 2.26 7.00 8.50
C ASP A 169 1.35 6.81 7.28
N MET A 170 0.85 5.59 7.09
CA MET A 170 -0.02 5.22 5.97
C MET A 170 -1.39 5.91 6.08
N VAL A 171 -1.89 6.08 7.30
CA VAL A 171 -3.20 6.68 7.59
C VAL A 171 -3.12 8.22 7.61
N VAL A 172 -2.22 8.77 8.44
CA VAL A 172 -2.16 10.21 8.76
C VAL A 172 -1.22 10.97 7.82
N GLY A 173 -0.27 10.28 7.20
CA GLY A 173 0.85 10.91 6.51
C GLY A 173 2.02 11.19 7.45
N ARG A 174 3.16 11.52 6.85
CA ARG A 174 4.47 11.47 7.52
C ARG A 174 4.90 12.81 8.10
N ASN A 175 5.36 12.81 9.36
CA ASN A 175 5.96 13.96 10.04
C ASN A 175 7.47 13.73 10.36
N PRO A 176 8.40 14.48 9.76
CA PRO A 176 9.83 14.29 9.98
C PRO A 176 10.33 14.75 11.35
N ALA A 177 9.68 15.75 11.97
CA ALA A 177 10.11 16.29 13.26
C ALA A 177 10.03 15.22 14.37
N LEU A 178 9.04 14.33 14.28
CA LEU A 178 8.86 13.22 15.22
C LEU A 178 9.88 12.08 15.02
N ARG A 179 10.64 12.07 13.92
CA ARG A 179 11.52 10.94 13.55
C ARG A 179 12.98 11.30 13.35
N GLY A 180 13.36 12.54 13.70
CA GLY A 180 14.76 13.00 13.68
C GLY A 180 15.49 12.77 12.36
N GLY A 181 14.77 12.79 11.23
CA GLY A 181 15.28 12.26 9.96
C GLY A 181 14.77 12.97 8.72
N VAL A 182 15.38 12.62 7.58
CA VAL A 182 14.99 13.14 6.27
C VAL A 182 13.64 12.56 5.86
N LEU A 183 12.71 13.44 5.48
CA LEU A 183 11.42 13.04 4.92
C LEU A 183 11.58 12.60 3.47
N VAL A 184 11.68 11.30 3.23
CA VAL A 184 11.82 10.76 1.87
C VAL A 184 10.52 10.93 1.08
N ARG A 185 10.49 11.68 -0.02
CA ARG A 185 9.27 11.88 -0.84
C ARG A 185 9.28 10.99 -2.07
N HIS A 186 8.11 10.70 -2.63
CA HIS A 186 7.98 9.83 -3.81
C HIS A 186 8.87 10.23 -4.99
N PRO A 187 9.03 11.52 -5.36
CA PRO A 187 9.93 11.90 -6.44
C PRO A 187 11.40 11.52 -6.20
N MET A 188 11.80 11.30 -4.94
CA MET A 188 13.16 10.90 -4.59
C MET A 188 13.46 9.44 -4.92
N LEU A 189 12.45 8.63 -5.24
CA LEU A 189 12.62 7.25 -5.70
C LEU A 189 12.95 7.18 -7.20
N VAL A 190 12.59 8.21 -7.97
CA VAL A 190 12.77 8.31 -9.42
C VAL A 190 13.43 9.64 -9.80
N PRO A 191 14.61 9.95 -9.25
CA PRO A 191 15.16 11.30 -9.26
C PRO A 191 15.64 11.75 -10.64
N GLU A 192 15.87 10.85 -11.60
CA GLU A 192 16.25 11.18 -12.97
C GLU A 192 15.04 11.51 -13.83
N GLN A 193 13.99 10.68 -13.80
CA GLN A 193 12.82 10.85 -14.67
C GLN A 193 11.76 11.76 -14.07
N LEU A 194 11.63 11.79 -12.74
CA LEU A 194 10.55 12.50 -12.02
C LEU A 194 9.15 12.18 -12.51
N THR A 195 8.94 10.98 -13.04
CA THR A 195 7.64 10.55 -13.54
C THR A 195 7.11 9.36 -12.78
N ALA A 196 5.79 9.31 -12.58
CA ALA A 196 5.12 8.19 -11.94
C ALA A 196 3.77 7.88 -12.63
N ARG A 197 3.49 6.60 -12.86
CA ARG A 197 2.16 6.09 -13.22
C ARG A 197 1.27 5.92 -11.98
N ALA A 198 1.87 5.59 -10.84
CA ALA A 198 1.23 5.48 -9.54
C ALA A 198 2.27 5.74 -8.43
N ALA A 199 1.83 6.22 -7.26
CA ALA A 199 2.72 6.46 -6.12
C ALA A 199 1.94 6.51 -4.81
N GLY A 200 2.50 5.89 -3.77
CA GLY A 200 1.87 5.82 -2.45
C GLY A 200 2.69 4.97 -1.49
N GLU A 201 2.00 4.28 -0.60
CA GLU A 201 2.57 3.27 0.28
C GLU A 201 1.97 1.89 -0.01
N LEU A 202 2.78 0.84 0.06
CA LEU A 202 2.35 -0.54 -0.14
C LEU A 202 2.89 -1.48 0.94
N VAL A 203 2.24 -2.63 1.07
CA VAL A 203 2.68 -3.78 1.83
C VAL A 203 2.70 -4.97 0.88
N LEU A 204 3.84 -5.67 0.82
CA LEU A 204 3.95 -6.94 0.11
C LEU A 204 3.66 -8.10 1.07
N ILE A 205 2.81 -9.01 0.66
CA ILE A 205 2.32 -10.13 1.47
C ILE A 205 2.77 -11.45 0.85
N GLY A 206 3.18 -12.41 1.68
CA GLY A 206 3.70 -13.71 1.27
C GLY A 206 5.08 -14.04 1.88
N ARG A 207 5.41 -15.33 1.93
CA ARG A 207 6.68 -15.84 2.50
C ARG A 207 7.81 -15.87 1.46
N ASP A 208 7.84 -16.91 0.62
CA ASP A 208 8.91 -17.10 -0.39
C ASP A 208 8.72 -16.25 -1.66
N ARG A 209 7.48 -15.83 -1.92
CA ARG A 209 7.09 -15.01 -3.07
C ARG A 209 5.98 -14.05 -2.68
N VAL A 210 5.85 -12.95 -3.42
CA VAL A 210 4.69 -12.06 -3.28
C VAL A 210 3.43 -12.80 -3.73
N ARG A 211 2.43 -12.85 -2.85
CA ARG A 211 1.13 -13.48 -3.10
C ARG A 211 -0.03 -12.49 -3.10
N ALA A 212 0.13 -11.35 -2.42
CA ALA A 212 -0.83 -10.27 -2.43
C ALA A 212 -0.12 -8.93 -2.20
N ILE A 213 -0.82 -7.84 -2.56
CA ILE A 213 -0.40 -6.47 -2.31
C ILE A 213 -1.58 -5.71 -1.73
N VAL A 214 -1.35 -5.01 -0.63
CA VAL A 214 -2.26 -3.99 -0.12
C VAL A 214 -1.53 -2.65 -0.21
N ALA A 215 -2.13 -1.69 -0.90
CA ALA A 215 -1.52 -0.39 -1.10
C ALA A 215 -2.54 0.72 -0.97
N ASN A 216 -2.06 1.91 -0.64
CA ASN A 216 -2.74 3.14 -1.03
C ASN A 216 -2.04 3.72 -2.26
N ASN A 217 -2.79 4.40 -3.10
CA ASN A 217 -2.26 5.20 -4.20
C ASN A 217 -2.44 6.68 -3.85
N ARG A 218 -1.80 7.09 -2.76
CA ARG A 218 -1.90 8.43 -2.16
C ARG A 218 -0.53 9.07 -2.08
N SER A 219 -0.22 9.96 -3.03
CA SER A 219 0.98 10.79 -2.97
C SER A 219 0.62 12.27 -3.02
N GLY A 220 1.06 13.05 -2.04
CA GLY A 220 0.93 14.52 -2.09
C GLY A 220 1.81 15.19 -3.16
N ASN A 221 2.89 14.50 -3.56
CA ASN A 221 3.83 15.01 -4.57
C ASN A 221 3.32 14.76 -5.98
N PHE A 222 2.99 13.51 -6.30
CA PHE A 222 2.50 13.15 -7.64
C PHE A 222 0.99 13.37 -7.79
N ARG A 223 0.20 13.27 -6.70
CA ARG A 223 -1.28 13.37 -6.72
C ARG A 223 -1.89 12.47 -7.80
N PRO A 224 -1.66 11.15 -7.74
CA PRO A 224 -2.12 10.25 -8.78
C PRO A 224 -3.65 10.21 -8.86
N PRO A 225 -4.23 10.33 -10.07
CA PRO A 225 -5.68 10.21 -10.23
C PRO A 225 -6.15 8.78 -9.91
N PRO A 226 -7.43 8.56 -9.56
CA PRO A 226 -7.95 7.24 -9.20
C PRO A 226 -7.66 6.13 -10.24
N GLY A 227 -7.72 6.46 -11.54
CA GLY A 227 -7.40 5.52 -12.63
C GLY A 227 -5.99 4.93 -12.57
N SER A 228 -5.07 5.58 -11.85
CA SER A 228 -3.70 5.11 -11.64
C SER A 228 -3.62 3.83 -10.82
N ALA A 229 -4.66 3.46 -10.07
CA ALA A 229 -4.69 2.19 -9.33
C ALA A 229 -4.54 0.98 -10.27
N ALA A 230 -5.05 1.07 -11.50
CA ALA A 230 -4.85 0.03 -12.51
C ALA A 230 -3.37 -0.16 -12.88
N MET A 231 -2.53 0.87 -12.73
CA MET A 231 -1.11 0.81 -13.07
C MET A 231 -0.32 -0.04 -12.06
N LEU A 232 -0.66 0.05 -10.77
CA LEU A 232 -0.07 -0.83 -9.76
C LEU A 232 -0.52 -2.29 -9.95
N ARG A 233 -1.80 -2.51 -10.29
CA ARG A 233 -2.30 -3.87 -10.61
C ARG A 233 -1.58 -4.47 -11.81
N GLU A 234 -1.36 -3.68 -12.85
CA GLU A 234 -0.62 -4.12 -14.04
C GLU A 234 0.86 -4.39 -13.73
N ALA A 235 1.52 -3.53 -12.95
CA ALA A 235 2.89 -3.78 -12.48
C ALA A 235 2.98 -5.07 -11.66
N ALA A 236 2.05 -5.28 -10.73
CA ALA A 236 1.98 -6.49 -9.91
C ALA A 236 1.76 -7.76 -10.74
N ARG A 237 0.89 -7.69 -11.76
CA ARG A 237 0.67 -8.79 -12.71
C ARG A 237 1.96 -9.12 -13.47
N ARG A 238 2.69 -8.11 -13.97
CA ARG A 238 3.93 -8.31 -14.74
C ARG A 238 5.07 -8.86 -13.90
N LEU A 239 5.26 -8.33 -12.71
CA LEU A 239 6.42 -8.64 -11.86
C LEU A 239 6.23 -9.94 -11.06
N PHE A 240 5.00 -10.21 -10.62
CA PHE A 240 4.72 -11.28 -9.67
C PHE A 240 3.69 -12.29 -10.18
N GLY A 241 3.07 -12.06 -11.35
CA GLY A 241 2.00 -12.92 -11.86
C GLY A 241 0.71 -12.84 -11.04
N LEU A 242 0.51 -11.77 -10.26
CA LEU A 242 -0.67 -11.65 -9.40
C LEU A 242 -1.94 -11.37 -10.21
N PRO A 243 -3.06 -12.03 -9.86
CA PRO A 243 -4.35 -11.67 -10.42
C PRO A 243 -4.89 -10.38 -9.75
N PRO A 244 -5.82 -9.66 -10.39
CA PRO A 244 -6.30 -8.36 -9.89
C PRO A 244 -6.87 -8.38 -8.45
N GLU A 245 -7.53 -9.47 -8.06
CA GLU A 245 -8.14 -9.66 -6.75
C GLU A 245 -7.13 -9.78 -5.60
N ALA A 246 -5.88 -10.15 -5.92
CA ALA A 246 -4.77 -10.20 -4.97
C ALA A 246 -4.13 -8.83 -4.74
N VAL A 247 -4.60 -7.79 -5.43
CA VAL A 247 -4.04 -6.43 -5.37
C VAL A 247 -5.11 -5.43 -4.95
N THR A 248 -5.13 -5.13 -3.64
CA THR A 248 -5.98 -4.10 -3.06
C THR A 248 -5.29 -2.75 -3.16
N VAL A 249 -5.96 -1.77 -3.78
CA VAL A 249 -5.43 -0.41 -3.92
C VAL A 249 -6.48 0.59 -3.48
N PHE A 250 -6.20 1.32 -2.41
CA PHE A 250 -7.02 2.43 -1.94
C PHE A 250 -6.67 3.70 -2.71
N THR A 251 -7.66 4.40 -3.23
CA THR A 251 -7.46 5.65 -3.97
C THR A 251 -8.04 6.83 -3.21
N VAL A 252 -7.43 8.00 -3.34
CA VAL A 252 -8.07 9.23 -2.91
C VAL A 252 -8.96 9.72 -4.05
N ALA A 253 -10.17 10.18 -3.73
CA ALA A 253 -11.00 10.90 -4.71
C ALA A 253 -10.19 12.04 -5.33
N ALA A 254 -10.44 12.36 -6.60
CA ALA A 254 -9.82 13.53 -7.22
C ALA A 254 -10.15 14.73 -6.33
N ALA A 255 -9.11 15.44 -5.86
CA ALA A 255 -9.35 16.74 -5.24
C ALA A 255 -10.08 17.56 -6.28
N ASP A 256 -11.28 18.07 -5.95
CA ASP A 256 -12.04 18.94 -6.85
C ASP A 256 -11.06 19.93 -7.45
N GLY A 257 -10.91 19.83 -8.77
CA GLY A 257 -9.97 20.63 -9.50
C GLY A 257 -10.19 22.07 -9.07
N GLY A 258 -9.14 22.72 -8.58
CA GLY A 258 -9.06 24.16 -8.65
C GLY A 258 -9.23 24.48 -10.13
N GLY A 259 -10.47 24.78 -10.52
CA GLY A 259 -10.78 25.24 -11.87
C GLY A 259 -9.87 26.42 -12.20
N PRO A 260 -9.61 26.68 -13.49
CA PRO A 260 -8.79 27.81 -13.87
C PRO A 260 -9.34 29.05 -13.17
N ARG A 261 -8.46 29.76 -12.43
CA ARG A 261 -8.74 31.15 -12.08
C ARG A 261 -8.88 31.86 -13.42
N GLN A 262 -10.12 32.07 -13.86
CA GLN A 262 -10.40 33.00 -14.94
C GLN A 262 -9.89 34.35 -14.46
N GLY A 263 -8.95 34.90 -15.22
CA GLY A 263 -8.53 36.30 -15.09
C GLY A 263 -9.63 37.25 -15.53
#